data_AF-A0A2M8FX05-F1
#
_entry.id   AF-A0A2M8FX05-F1
#
_cell.length_a   1.000
_cell.length_b   1.000
_cell.length_c   1.000
_cell.angle_alpha   90.00
_cell.angle_beta   90.00
_cell.angle_gamma   90.00
#
_symmetry.space_group_name_H-M   'P 1'
#
loop_
_entity.id
_entity.type
_entity.pdbx_description
1 polymer ?
#
loop_
_entity_poly.entity_id
_entity_poly.type
_entity_poly.pdbx_seq_one_letter_code
_entity_poly.pdbx_strand_id
1 'polypeptide(L)'
;MKYIEEKKQEELAAPMISIVPMQSDKINVEQCKLLLELQLKMATSSINHEYARLELEENNYFPRHEELLEYMEDCRAEYMDAREKLMRFDPDAAEEFEHDLKLQKQQSLLNVSS
;
A
#
# COMPACT_ATOMS: atom_id res chain seq x y z
N MET A 1 -58.81 55.54 9.93
CA MET A 1 -59.23 54.18 10.34
C MET A 1 -59.76 53.50 9.08
N LYS A 2 -59.13 52.55 8.40
CA LYS A 2 -58.01 51.66 8.72
C LYS A 2 -57.21 51.42 7.43
N TYR A 3 -55.90 51.28 7.59
CA TYR A 3 -54.91 51.01 6.55
C TYR A 3 -55.08 49.57 6.03
N ILE A 4 -55.03 49.39 4.70
CA ILE A 4 -54.88 48.08 4.06
C ILE A 4 -53.39 47.95 3.75
N GLU A 5 -52.68 47.20 4.58
CA GLU A 5 -51.25 46.98 4.47
C GLU A 5 -50.90 46.19 3.21
N GLU A 6 -50.07 46.82 2.39
CA GLU A 6 -49.37 46.23 1.25
C GLU A 6 -48.42 45.13 1.74
N LYS A 7 -48.82 43.86 1.64
CA LYS A 7 -47.89 42.73 1.73
C LYS A 7 -47.21 42.52 0.39
N LYS A 8 -46.24 43.37 0.07
CA LYS A 8 -45.29 43.15 -1.02
C LYS A 8 -44.24 42.13 -0.57
N GLN A 9 -44.34 40.94 -1.14
CA GLN A 9 -43.25 40.06 -1.56
C GLN A 9 -41.92 40.23 -0.81
N GLU A 10 -41.78 39.53 0.32
CA GLU A 10 -40.49 38.98 0.72
C GLU A 10 -40.17 37.84 -0.26
N GLU A 11 -39.49 38.18 -1.34
CA GLU A 11 -38.80 37.18 -2.16
C GLU A 11 -37.78 36.48 -1.25
N LEU A 12 -38.07 35.22 -0.96
CA LEU A 12 -37.16 34.28 -0.33
C LEU A 12 -35.83 34.28 -1.10
N ALA A 13 -34.86 35.04 -0.59
CA ALA A 13 -33.46 34.89 -0.94
C ALA A 13 -32.97 33.56 -0.38
N ALA A 14 -33.37 32.46 -1.03
CA ALA A 14 -32.79 31.16 -0.78
C ALA A 14 -31.28 31.28 -1.01
N PRO A 15 -30.42 30.83 -0.07
CA PRO A 15 -28.99 30.81 -0.30
C PRO A 15 -28.73 29.93 -1.53
N MET A 16 -28.31 30.57 -2.61
CA MET A 16 -27.98 29.93 -3.87
C MET A 16 -26.83 28.95 -3.59
N ILE A 17 -27.12 27.65 -3.57
CA ILE A 17 -26.10 26.61 -3.37
C ILE A 17 -25.13 26.70 -4.54
N SER A 18 -23.93 27.22 -4.26
CA SER A 18 -22.83 27.22 -5.21
C SER A 18 -22.23 25.82 -5.23
N ILE A 19 -22.57 25.04 -6.25
CA ILE A 19 -21.87 23.79 -6.54
C ILE A 19 -20.51 24.19 -7.13
N VAL A 20 -19.49 24.25 -6.28
CA VAL A 20 -18.12 24.42 -6.73
C VAL A 20 -17.66 23.06 -7.26
N PRO A 21 -17.12 22.98 -8.49
CA PRO A 21 -16.54 21.73 -8.97
C PRO A 21 -15.49 21.27 -7.97
N MET A 22 -15.65 20.06 -7.40
CA MET A 22 -14.54 19.39 -6.70
C MET A 22 -13.41 19.32 -7.72
N GLN A 23 -12.33 20.04 -7.45
CA GLN A 23 -11.09 19.87 -8.19
C GLN A 23 -10.73 18.40 -8.01
N SER A 24 -10.85 17.61 -9.07
CA SER A 24 -10.35 16.25 -9.05
C SER A 24 -8.86 16.35 -8.76
N ASP A 25 -8.43 15.80 -7.63
CA ASP A 25 -7.02 15.66 -7.33
C ASP A 25 -6.38 15.00 -8.55
N LYS A 26 -5.49 15.73 -9.21
CA LYS A 26 -4.74 15.16 -10.33
C LYS A 26 -3.94 14.02 -9.74
N ILE A 27 -4.36 12.78 -10.02
CA ILE A 27 -3.61 11.57 -9.63
C ILE A 27 -2.17 11.78 -10.10
N ASN A 28 -1.26 11.89 -9.15
CA ASN A 28 0.14 12.08 -9.46
C ASN A 28 0.71 10.73 -9.91
N VAL A 29 0.75 10.52 -11.23
CA VAL A 29 1.15 9.26 -11.86
C VAL A 29 2.53 8.79 -11.37
N GLU A 30 3.44 9.71 -11.10
CA GLU A 30 4.80 9.38 -10.64
C GLU A 30 4.80 8.86 -9.20
N GLN A 31 3.92 9.40 -8.34
CA GLN A 31 3.72 8.94 -6.98
C GLN A 31 3.12 7.52 -6.94
N CYS A 32 2.11 7.25 -7.79
CA CYS A 32 1.55 5.90 -7.91
C CYS A 32 2.58 4.89 -8.42
N LYS A 33 3.44 5.29 -9.36
CA LYS A 33 4.50 4.44 -9.90
C LYS A 33 5.56 4.10 -8.84
N LEU A 34 5.98 5.09 -8.05
CA LEU A 34 6.93 4.87 -6.96
C LEU A 34 6.36 3.94 -5.90
N LEU A 35 5.10 4.14 -5.50
CA LEU A 35 4.41 3.27 -4.54
C LEU A 35 4.38 1.81 -5.03
N LEU A 36 3.98 1.62 -6.29
CA LEU A 36 3.96 0.29 -6.91
C LEU A 36 5.36 -0.34 -6.96
N GLU A 37 6.39 0.43 -7.32
CA GLU A 37 7.77 -0.06 -7.36
C GLU A 37 8.25 -0.54 -5.99
N LEU A 38 7.93 0.21 -4.93
CA LEU A 38 8.31 -0.16 -3.56
C LEU A 38 7.59 -1.42 -3.09
N GLN A 39 6.28 -1.52 -3.32
CA GLN A 39 5.51 -2.72 -3.01
C GLN A 39 6.01 -3.94 -3.79
N LEU A 40 6.35 -3.77 -5.08
CA LEU A 40 6.93 -4.86 -5.89
C LEU A 40 8.29 -5.32 -5.35
N LYS A 41 9.18 -4.39 -4.95
CA LYS A 41 10.45 -4.76 -4.32
C LYS A 41 10.23 -5.56 -3.04
N MET A 42 9.34 -5.10 -2.16
CA MET A 42 9.00 -5.84 -0.94
C MET A 42 8.46 -7.25 -1.26
N ALA A 43 7.56 -7.38 -2.24
CA ALA A 43 7.03 -8.67 -2.67
C ALA A 43 8.13 -9.60 -3.20
N THR A 44 8.93 -9.11 -4.15
CA THR A 44 9.97 -9.88 -4.81
C THR A 44 11.07 -10.32 -3.83
N SER A 45 11.60 -9.41 -3.00
CA SER A 45 12.62 -9.78 -2.02
C SER A 45 12.08 -10.75 -0.96
N SER A 46 10.81 -10.64 -0.56
CA SER A 46 10.16 -11.62 0.31
C SER A 46 10.06 -13.01 -0.32
N ILE A 47 9.70 -13.09 -1.60
CA ILE A 47 9.59 -14.36 -2.33
C ILE A 47 10.98 -14.98 -2.54
N ASN A 48 11.96 -14.19 -2.94
CA ASN A 48 13.34 -14.63 -3.15
C ASN A 48 13.96 -15.18 -1.87
N HIS A 49 13.74 -14.50 -0.74
CA HIS A 49 14.18 -14.99 0.57
C HIS A 49 13.56 -16.36 0.89
N GLU A 50 12.28 -16.56 0.60
CA GLU A 50 11.61 -17.83 0.85
C GLU A 50 12.14 -18.95 -0.04
N TYR A 51 12.39 -18.68 -1.33
CA TYR A 51 13.03 -19.65 -2.22
C TYR A 51 14.44 -20.02 -1.76
N ALA A 52 15.23 -19.04 -1.33
CA ALA A 52 16.56 -19.29 -0.79
C ALA A 52 16.51 -20.13 0.48
N ARG A 53 15.53 -19.88 1.36
CA ARG A 53 15.28 -20.69 2.57
C ARG A 53 14.94 -22.14 2.22
N LEU A 54 14.04 -22.36 1.25
CA LEU A 54 13.67 -23.71 0.81
C LEU A 54 14.85 -24.44 0.17
N GLU A 55 15.64 -23.76 -0.66
CA GLU A 55 16.84 -24.35 -1.25
C GLU A 55 17.87 -24.72 -0.17
N LEU A 56 18.03 -23.87 0.86
CA LEU A 56 18.91 -24.13 1.98
C LEU A 56 18.51 -25.40 2.76
N GLU A 57 17.20 -25.61 2.94
CA GLU A 57 16.66 -26.79 3.63
C GLU A 57 16.92 -28.10 2.86
N GLU A 58 16.95 -28.03 1.53
CA GLU A 58 17.19 -29.20 0.66
C GLU A 58 18.68 -29.49 0.39
N ASN A 59 19.56 -28.52 0.66
CA ASN A 59 20.96 -28.58 0.21
C ASN A 59 21.95 -28.94 1.33
N ASN A 60 22.75 -29.99 1.10
CA ASN A 60 23.80 -30.45 2.03
C ASN A 60 25.21 -29.97 1.65
N TYR A 61 25.35 -29.11 0.63
CA TYR A 61 26.64 -28.62 0.15
C TYR A 61 27.02 -27.29 0.83
N PHE A 62 28.09 -27.34 1.63
CA PHE A 62 28.50 -26.26 2.52
C PHE A 62 28.76 -24.90 1.82
N PRO A 63 29.49 -24.81 0.69
CA PRO A 63 29.71 -23.52 0.02
C PRO A 63 28.41 -22.87 -0.48
N ARG A 64 27.46 -23.68 -0.97
CA ARG A 64 26.15 -23.16 -1.40
C ARG A 64 25.31 -22.70 -0.20
N HIS A 65 25.51 -23.30 0.96
CA HIS A 65 24.87 -22.87 2.19
C HIS A 65 25.31 -21.44 2.60
N GLU A 66 26.59 -21.11 2.49
CA GLU A 66 27.08 -19.75 2.77
C GLU A 66 26.54 -18.73 1.76
N GLU A 67 26.56 -19.05 0.46
CA GLU A 67 25.99 -18.20 -0.61
C GLU A 67 24.50 -17.91 -0.37
N LEU A 68 23.72 -18.93 0.01
CA LEU A 68 22.29 -18.79 0.26
C LEU A 68 22.02 -17.93 1.49
N LEU A 69 22.82 -18.04 2.55
CA LEU A 69 22.69 -17.18 3.74
C LEU A 69 22.99 -15.71 3.41
N GLU A 70 24.05 -15.45 2.63
CA GLU A 70 24.39 -14.09 2.18
C GLU A 70 23.25 -13.51 1.33
N TYR A 71 22.74 -14.30 0.36
CA TYR A 71 21.63 -13.87 -0.49
C TYR A 71 20.33 -13.61 0.29
N MET A 72 20.06 -14.38 1.34
CA MET A 72 18.91 -14.14 2.23
C MET A 72 19.05 -12.81 2.99
N GLU A 73 20.25 -12.46 3.44
CA GLU A 73 20.49 -11.16 4.07
C GLU A 73 20.35 -10.01 3.08
N ASP A 74 20.81 -10.17 1.83
CA ASP A 74 20.58 -9.19 0.77
C ASP A 74 19.08 -8.97 0.51
N CYS A 75 18.31 -10.06 0.37
CA CYS A 75 16.86 -9.98 0.22
C CYS A 75 16.20 -9.26 1.41
N ARG A 76 16.67 -9.53 2.64
CA ARG A 76 16.17 -8.85 3.83
C ARG A 76 16.51 -7.36 3.81
N ALA A 77 17.73 -7.00 3.42
CA ALA A 77 18.16 -5.61 3.34
C ALA A 77 17.34 -4.82 2.32
N GLU A 78 17.12 -5.38 1.13
CA GLU A 78 16.27 -4.77 0.09
C GLU A 78 14.83 -4.59 0.55
N TYR A 79 14.26 -5.60 1.21
CA TYR A 79 12.91 -5.51 1.78
C TYR A 79 12.81 -4.36 2.77
N MET A 80 13.76 -4.27 3.70
CA MET A 80 13.75 -3.23 4.75
C MET A 80 13.94 -1.83 4.18
N ASP A 81 14.81 -1.66 3.18
CA ASP A 81 15.00 -0.38 2.49
C ASP A 81 13.73 0.04 1.73
N ALA A 82 13.09 -0.87 0.99
CA ALA A 82 11.83 -0.61 0.31
C ALA A 82 10.70 -0.29 1.30
N ARG A 83 10.63 -1.04 2.42
CA ARG A 83 9.67 -0.80 3.51
C ARG A 83 9.86 0.56 4.15
N GLU A 84 11.09 0.96 4.46
CA GLU A 84 11.36 2.26 5.06
C GLU A 84 10.96 3.41 4.12
N LYS A 85 11.24 3.26 2.82
CA LYS A 85 10.82 4.22 1.79
C LYS A 85 9.29 4.29 1.67
N LEU A 86 8.61 3.15 1.69
CA LEU A 86 7.16 3.10 1.60
C LEU A 86 6.52 3.70 2.86
N MET A 87 7.02 3.36 4.05
CA MET A 87 6.59 3.96 5.32
C MET A 87 6.72 5.48 5.37
N ARG A 88 7.77 6.05 4.78
CA ARG A 88 7.94 7.50 4.71
C ARG A 88 7.02 8.16 3.68
N PHE A 89 6.62 7.39 2.66
CA PHE A 89 5.82 7.88 1.55
C PHE A 89 4.31 7.76 1.82
N ASP A 90 3.88 6.58 2.26
CA ASP A 90 2.51 6.20 2.57
C ASP A 90 2.52 5.09 3.66
N PRO A 91 2.40 5.47 4.94
CA PRO A 91 2.39 4.51 6.05
C PRO A 91 1.24 3.51 5.97
N ASP A 92 0.04 3.97 5.60
CA ASP A 92 -1.15 3.11 5.55
C ASP A 92 -0.98 2.02 4.49
N ALA A 93 -0.45 2.40 3.32
CA ALA A 93 -0.18 1.44 2.24
C ALA A 93 0.89 0.40 2.60
N ALA A 94 1.89 0.75 3.41
CA ALA A 94 2.86 -0.25 3.86
C ALA A 94 2.30 -1.15 4.97
N GLU A 95 1.48 -0.66 5.89
CA GLU A 95 0.81 -1.53 6.87
C GLU A 95 -0.14 -2.53 6.19
N GLU A 96 -0.96 -2.05 5.25
CA GLU A 96 -1.87 -2.90 4.47
C GLU A 96 -1.10 -3.96 3.68
N PHE A 97 -0.03 -3.56 2.99
CA PHE A 97 0.80 -4.48 2.24
C PHE A 97 1.46 -5.55 3.13
N GLU A 98 2.00 -5.17 4.29
CA GLU A 98 2.62 -6.13 5.22
C GLU A 98 1.60 -7.09 5.83
N HIS A 99 0.40 -6.60 6.12
CA HIS A 99 -0.72 -7.41 6.58
C HIS A 99 -1.11 -8.46 5.53
N ASP A 100 -1.29 -8.04 4.28
CA ASP A 100 -1.67 -8.94 3.18
C ASP A 100 -0.58 -9.96 2.87
N LEU A 101 0.68 -9.54 2.85
CA LEU A 101 1.83 -10.44 2.67
C LEU A 101 1.88 -11.50 3.78
N LYS A 102 1.59 -11.12 5.02
CA LYS A 102 1.53 -12.06 6.15
C LYS A 102 0.39 -13.05 5.99
N LEU A 103 -0.80 -12.60 5.58
CA LEU A 103 -1.95 -13.49 5.32
C LEU A 103 -1.64 -14.47 4.19
N GLN A 104 -1.02 -14.01 3.10
CA GLN A 104 -0.62 -14.85 1.98
C GLN A 104 0.33 -15.96 2.44
N LYS A 105 1.37 -15.62 3.22
CA LYS A 105 2.30 -16.62 3.79
C LYS A 105 1.59 -17.65 4.66
N GLN A 106 0.65 -17.22 5.50
CA GLN A 106 -0.13 -18.13 6.34
C GLN A 106 -1.01 -19.07 5.52
N GLN A 107 -1.68 -18.56 4.48
CA GLN A 107 -2.53 -19.37 3.60
C GLN A 107 -1.72 -20.41 2.82
N SER A 108 -0.54 -20.04 2.31
CA SER A 108 0.36 -20.98 1.64
C SER A 108 0.73 -22.15 2.55
N LEU A 109 1.08 -21.89 3.82
CA LEU A 109 1.42 -22.94 4.80
C LEU A 109 0.26 -23.89 5.10
N LEU A 110 -0.97 -23.36 5.19
CA LEU A 110 -2.18 -24.17 5.44
C LEU A 110 -2.53 -25.07 4.25
N ASN A 111 -2.34 -24.59 3.03
CA ASN A 111 -2.65 -25.35 1.81
C ASN A 111 -1.64 -26.46 1.48
N VAL A 112 -0.41 -26.41 2.04
CA VAL A 112 0.58 -27.50 1.89
C VAL A 112 0.34 -28.65 2.89
N SER A 113 -0.51 -28.43 3.90
CA SER A 113 -0.80 -29.41 4.97
C SER A 113 -2.04 -30.28 4.73
N SER A 114 -2.60 -30.28 3.50
CA SER A 114 -3.75 -31.10 3.07
C SER A 114 -3.36 -32.03 1.94
#